data_AF-A0A1E4NS13-F1
#
_entry.id   AF-A0A1E4NS13-F1
#
_cell.length_a   1.000
_cell.length_b   1.000
_cell.length_c   1.000
_cell.angle_alpha   90.00
_cell.angle_beta   90.00
_cell.angle_gamma   90.00
#
_symmetry.space_group_name_H-M   'P 1'
#
loop_
_entity.id
_entity.type
_entity.pdbx_description
1 polymer ?
#
loop_
_entity_poly.entity_id
_entity_poly.type
_entity_poly.pdbx_seq_one_letter_code
_entity_poly.pdbx_strand_id
1 'polypeptide(L)'
;MARKGITSADVVQAYVALLKQGRTPGPRNLRLQLGRGSYTTISHHLRRLALQQVAAQAQRATERCRAEEGSRPGEQPPRLGHAESKFTRL
;
A
#
# COMPACT_ATOMS: atom_id res chain seq x y z
N MET A 1 40.72 -5.13 1.37
CA MET A 1 39.51 -5.89 0.99
C MET A 1 38.35 -5.49 1.90
N ALA A 2 37.40 -4.68 1.43
CA ALA A 2 36.25 -4.26 2.24
C ALA A 2 35.29 -5.44 2.43
N ARG A 3 35.04 -5.86 3.68
CA ARG A 3 34.06 -6.92 3.98
C ARG A 3 32.70 -6.49 3.43
N LYS A 4 32.15 -7.25 2.48
CA LYS A 4 30.82 -6.99 1.91
C LYS A 4 29.78 -7.16 3.02
N GLY A 5 29.28 -6.04 3.54
CA GLY A 5 28.26 -6.00 4.59
C GLY A 5 26.96 -6.67 4.15
N ILE A 6 26.08 -6.97 5.11
CA ILE A 6 24.72 -7.42 4.79
C ILE A 6 24.02 -6.33 3.97
N THR A 7 23.35 -6.73 2.89
CA THR A 7 22.53 -5.83 2.10
C THR A 7 21.05 -5.94 2.47
N SER A 8 20.23 -4.95 2.09
CA SER A 8 18.77 -5.06 2.25
C SER A 8 18.19 -6.25 1.47
N ALA A 9 18.76 -6.59 0.31
CA ALA A 9 18.33 -7.73 -0.51
C ALA A 9 18.54 -9.07 0.22
N ASP A 10 19.70 -9.24 0.88
CA ASP A 10 19.94 -10.41 1.74
C ASP A 10 18.85 -10.56 2.81
N VAL A 11 18.48 -9.46 3.47
CA VAL A 11 17.46 -9.46 4.53
C VAL A 11 16.10 -9.85 3.99
N VAL A 12 15.71 -9.35 2.82
CA VAL A 12 14.43 -9.72 2.17
C VAL A 12 14.42 -11.19 1.80
N GLN A 13 15.50 -11.72 1.21
CA GLN A 13 15.57 -13.13 0.82
C GLN A 13 15.48 -14.06 2.05
N ALA A 14 16.18 -13.72 3.14
CA ALA A 14 16.07 -14.45 4.40
C ALA A 14 14.67 -14.35 5.02
N TYR A 15 14.03 -13.18 4.93
CA TYR A 15 12.67 -12.97 5.41
C TYR A 15 11.66 -13.86 4.69
N VAL A 16 11.72 -13.91 3.35
CA VAL A 16 10.87 -14.77 2.53
C VAL A 16 11.13 -16.25 2.81
N ALA A 17 12.40 -16.64 3.00
CA ALA A 17 12.75 -18.00 3.36
C ALA A 17 12.12 -18.43 4.70
N LEU A 18 12.15 -17.56 5.71
CA LEU A 18 11.53 -17.84 7.02
C LEU A 18 10.00 -17.96 6.93
N LEU A 19 9.35 -17.10 6.12
CA LEU A 19 7.92 -17.20 5.86
C LEU A 19 7.55 -18.52 5.19
N LYS A 20 8.33 -18.94 4.17
CA LYS A 20 8.14 -20.22 3.50
C LYS A 20 8.29 -21.42 4.44
N GLN A 21 9.12 -21.29 5.47
CA GLN A 21 9.33 -22.31 6.50
C GLN A 21 8.25 -22.29 7.61
N GLY A 22 7.28 -21.35 7.56
CA GLY A 22 6.27 -21.18 8.60
C GLY A 22 6.83 -20.62 9.91
N ARG A 23 8.03 -20.02 9.89
CA ARG A 23 8.67 -19.44 11.08
C ARG A 23 8.43 -17.95 11.14
N THR A 24 8.25 -17.41 12.35
CA THR A 24 8.11 -15.97 12.56
C THR A 24 9.42 -15.26 12.18
N PRO A 25 9.40 -14.33 11.21
CA PRO A 25 10.60 -13.65 10.75
C PRO A 25 10.98 -12.52 11.71
N GLY A 26 11.74 -12.87 12.74
CA GLY A 26 12.33 -11.93 13.70
C GLY A 26 13.81 -11.65 13.42
N PRO A 27 14.38 -10.56 13.96
CA PRO A 27 15.78 -10.19 13.75
C PRO A 27 16.78 -11.26 14.24
N ARG A 28 16.42 -12.02 15.28
CA ARG A 28 17.20 -13.19 15.73
C ARG A 28 17.19 -14.31 14.69
N ASN A 29 16.03 -14.66 14.15
CA ASN A 29 15.89 -15.72 13.14
C ASN A 29 16.53 -15.31 11.82
N LEU A 30 16.43 -14.03 11.44
CA LEU A 30 17.11 -13.49 10.27
C LEU A 30 18.63 -13.55 10.43
N ARG A 31 19.15 -13.24 11.62
CA ARG A 31 20.59 -13.39 11.89
C ARG A 31 21.03 -14.85 11.79
N LEU A 32 20.24 -15.79 12.32
CA LEU A 32 20.52 -17.22 12.20
C LEU A 32 20.47 -17.68 10.74
N GLN A 33 19.48 -17.23 9.98
CA GLN A 33 19.31 -17.57 8.56
C GLN A 33 20.42 -16.98 7.68
N LEU A 34 20.86 -15.75 7.97
CA LEU A 34 21.92 -15.08 7.23
C LEU A 34 23.32 -15.53 7.63
N GLY A 35 23.51 -16.02 8.86
CA GLY A 35 24.79 -16.46 9.42
C GLY A 35 25.85 -15.36 9.57
N ARG A 36 25.54 -14.12 9.19
CA ARG A 36 26.49 -12.99 9.13
C ARG A 36 25.83 -11.67 9.52
N GLY A 37 26.70 -10.70 9.79
CA GLY A 37 26.45 -9.30 10.18
C GLY A 37 25.72 -9.09 11.51
N SER A 38 25.65 -7.82 11.91
CA SER A 38 25.23 -7.45 13.26
C SER A 38 23.72 -7.32 13.38
N TYR A 39 23.24 -7.51 14.61
CA TYR A 39 21.83 -7.30 14.95
C TYR A 39 21.37 -5.87 14.64
N THR A 40 22.24 -4.89 14.87
CA THR A 40 21.97 -3.47 14.61
C THR A 40 21.80 -3.20 13.13
N THR A 41 22.66 -3.76 12.27
CA THR A 41 22.56 -3.62 10.81
C THR A 41 21.29 -4.28 10.27
N ILE A 42 20.97 -5.50 10.72
CA ILE A 42 19.73 -6.20 10.32
C ILE A 42 18.50 -5.39 10.73
N SER A 43 18.47 -4.91 11.98
CA SER A 43 17.35 -4.12 12.50
C SER A 43 17.20 -2.77 11.79
N HIS A 44 18.31 -2.16 11.38
CA HIS A 44 18.32 -0.95 10.57
C HIS A 44 17.71 -1.21 9.18
N HIS A 45 18.11 -2.29 8.50
CA HIS A 45 17.53 -2.65 7.20
C HIS A 45 16.04 -3.00 7.29
N LEU A 46 15.61 -3.74 8.31
CA LEU A 46 14.20 -4.03 8.54
C LEU A 46 13.37 -2.76 8.74
N ARG A 47 13.84 -1.82 9.58
CA ARG A 47 13.15 -0.54 9.79
C ARG A 47 13.05 0.26 8.48
N ARG A 48 14.13 0.31 7.69
CA ARG A 48 14.08 0.98 6.38
C ARG A 48 13.06 0.36 5.44
N LEU A 49 12.98 -0.98 5.37
CA LEU A 49 12.01 -1.68 4.54
C LEU A 49 10.56 -1.45 5.01
N ALA A 50 10.32 -1.46 6.32
CA ALA A 50 9.00 -1.17 6.88
C ALA A 50 8.55 0.26 6.57
N LEU A 51 9.44 1.25 6.72
CA LEU A 51 9.15 2.65 6.38
C LEU A 51 8.84 2.82 4.88
N GLN A 52 9.55 2.11 4.00
CA GLN A 52 9.26 2.13 2.56
C GLN A 52 7.86 1.57 2.25
N GLN A 53 7.42 0.52 2.94
CA GLN A 53 6.06 -0.01 2.76
C GLN A 53 4.98 0.97 3.23
N VAL A 54 5.19 1.62 4.38
CA VAL A 54 4.25 2.62 4.90
C VAL A 54 4.14 3.82 3.95
N ALA A 55 5.26 4.33 3.45
CA ALA A 55 5.27 5.41 2.47
C ALA A 55 4.54 5.04 1.17
N ALA A 56 4.76 3.83 0.65
CA ALA A 56 4.06 3.35 -0.54
C ALA A 56 2.55 3.17 -0.32
N GLN A 57 2.12 2.74 0.87
CA GLN A 57 0.69 2.65 1.20
C GLN A 57 0.05 4.03 1.34
N ALA A 58 0.73 4.99 1.96
CA ALA A 58 0.24 6.36 2.07
C ALA A 58 0.06 7.01 0.69
N GLN A 59 1.01 6.81 -0.23
CA GLN A 59 0.89 7.28 -1.62
C GLN A 59 -0.33 6.70 -2.32
N ARG A 60 -0.53 5.37 -2.24
CA ARG A 60 -1.71 4.73 -2.84
C ARG A 60 -3.04 5.19 -2.22
N ALA A 61 -3.06 5.47 -0.92
CA ALA A 61 -4.24 6.03 -0.27
C ALA A 61 -4.55 7.44 -0.81
N THR A 62 -3.53 8.28 -0.94
CA THR A 62 -3.67 9.62 -1.56
C THR A 62 -4.12 9.53 -3.02
N GLU A 63 -3.56 8.61 -3.81
CA GLU A 63 -3.97 8.40 -5.21
C GLU A 63 -5.42 7.92 -5.32
N ARG A 64 -5.87 7.04 -4.43
CA ARG A 64 -7.27 6.60 -4.36
C ARG A 64 -8.22 7.75 -4.00
N CYS A 65 -7.87 8.61 -3.05
CA CYS A 65 -8.69 9.79 -2.74
C CYS A 65 -8.79 10.76 -3.93
N ARG A 66 -7.72 10.88 -4.73
CA ARG A 66 -7.70 11.77 -5.91
C ARG A 66 -8.50 11.22 -7.10
N ALA A 67 -8.65 9.90 -7.21
CA ALA A 67 -9.41 9.26 -8.28
C ALA A 67 -10.93 9.37 -8.07
N GLU A 68 -11.40 9.54 -6.83
CA GLU A 68 -12.82 9.65 -6.47
C GLU A 68 -13.41 11.06 -6.74
N GLU A 69 -12.62 12.02 -7.25
CA GLU A 69 -13.10 13.37 -7.61
C GLU A 69 -13.52 13.48 -9.09
N GLY A 70 -13.57 12.35 -9.83
CA GLY A 70 -13.83 12.30 -11.27
C GLY A 70 -15.16 11.68 -11.71
N SER A 71 -16.05 11.25 -10.81
CA SER A 71 -17.36 10.67 -11.19
C SER A 71 -18.52 11.32 -10.44
N ARG A 72 -19.05 12.41 -11.00
CA ARG A 72 -20.45 12.80 -10.81
C ARG A 72 -21.24 12.33 -12.03
N PRO A 73 -21.93 11.17 -12.00
CA PRO A 73 -22.89 10.83 -13.04
C PRO A 73 -24.13 11.73 -12.87
N GLY A 74 -24.67 12.19 -14.00
CA GLY A 74 -25.60 13.30 -14.09
C GLY A 74 -26.87 13.19 -13.25
N GLU A 75 -27.17 14.27 -12.54
CA GLU A 75 -28.54 14.61 -12.16
C GLU A 75 -29.16 15.40 -13.31
N GLN A 76 -29.87 14.69 -14.19
CA GLN A 76 -30.81 15.31 -15.12
C GLN A 76 -32.07 15.66 -14.31
N PRO A 77 -32.44 16.96 -14.17
CA PRO A 77 -33.61 17.32 -13.39
C PRO A 77 -34.88 16.77 -14.06
N PRO A 78 -35.86 16.27 -13.30
CA PRO A 78 -37.11 15.77 -13.86
C PRO A 78 -37.82 16.93 -14.58
N ARG A 79 -38.05 16.76 -15.89
CA ARG A 79 -38.94 17.67 -16.62
C ARG A 79 -40.35 17.45 -16.10
N LEU A 80 -40.80 18.36 -15.24
CA LEU A 80 -42.20 18.49 -14.82
C LEU A 80 -43.07 18.60 -16.08
N GLY A 81 -43.76 17.52 -16.39
CA GLY A 81 -44.83 17.51 -17.39
C GLY A 81 -45.89 18.50 -16.98
N HIS A 82 -45.99 19.62 -17.71
CA HIS A 82 -47.13 20.51 -17.59
C HIS A 82 -48.29 19.86 -18.33
N ALA A 83 -49.24 19.40 -17.53
CA ALA A 83 -50.52 18.88 -17.95
C ALA A 83 -51.27 19.90 -18.81
N GLU A 84 -51.92 19.38 -19.83
CA GLU A 84 -52.85 20.08 -20.69
C GLU A 84 -53.90 20.82 -19.86
N SER A 85 -54.06 22.12 -20.09
CA SER A 85 -55.21 22.87 -19.61
C SER A 85 -56.00 23.37 -20.82
N LYS A 86 -57.01 22.57 -21.17
CA LYS A 86 -58.06 22.92 -22.11
C LYS A 86 -58.84 24.10 -21.54
N PHE A 87 -58.67 25.29 -22.13
CA PHE A 87 -59.56 26.41 -21.87
C PHE A 87 -60.76 26.33 -22.81
N THR A 88 -61.89 25.88 -22.27
CA THR A 88 -63.22 26.06 -22.86
C THR A 88 -63.87 27.29 -22.21
N ARG A 89 -64.24 28.29 -23.02
CA ARG A 89 -65.29 29.31 -22.75
C ARG A 89 -65.76 29.81 -24.12
N LEU A 90 -66.99 29.44 -24.52
CA LEU A 90 -68.23 30.25 -24.43
C LEU A 90 -68.18 31.47 -25.35
#